data_AF-A0AAV8Y1R1-F1
#
_entry.id   AF-A0AAV8Y1R1-F1
#
_cell.length_a   1.000
_cell.length_b   1.000
_cell.length_c   1.000
_cell.angle_alpha   90.00
_cell.angle_beta   90.00
_cell.angle_gamma   90.00
#
_symmetry.space_group_name_H-M   'P 1'
#
loop_
_entity.id
_entity.type
_entity.pdbx_description
1 polymer ?
#
loop_
_entity_poly.entity_id
_entity_poly.type
_entity_poly.pdbx_seq_one_letter_code
_entity_poly.pdbx_strand_id
1 'polypeptide(L)' 'MKVLPESRVIRTCGYDDSQYANRCYQRSGFGGRQEVCACQEDGCNRSSAIVASASLVVGLLVLLKMNI' A
#
# COMPACT_ATOMS: atom_id res chain seq x y z
N MET A 1 -6.28 28.21 -5.54
CA MET A 1 -5.10 27.32 -5.58
C MET A 1 -5.48 26.00 -4.90
N LYS A 2 -5.58 24.89 -5.63
CA LYS A 2 -5.95 23.59 -5.05
C LYS A 2 -4.66 22.97 -4.47
N VAL A 3 -4.57 22.82 -3.15
CA VAL A 3 -3.49 22.06 -2.52
C VAL A 3 -3.60 20.62 -3.01
N LEU A 4 -2.61 20.19 -3.79
CA LEU A 4 -2.46 18.79 -4.16
C LEU A 4 -1.74 18.09 -2.99
N PRO A 5 -2.20 16.91 -2.55
CA PRO A 5 -1.49 16.17 -1.52
C PRO A 5 -0.05 15.88 -1.97
N GLU A 6 0.93 16.05 -1.08
CA GLU A 6 2.35 15.85 -1.39
C GLU A 6 2.68 14.42 -1.86
N SER A 7 1.83 13.46 -1.51
CA SER A 7 1.89 12.10 -2.02
C SER A 7 0.48 11.54 -2.25
N ARG A 8 0.34 10.73 -3.30
CA ARG A 8 -0.90 10.02 -3.62
C ARG A 8 -0.57 8.59 -4.01
N VAL A 9 -1.29 7.63 -3.45
CA VAL A 9 -1.25 6.23 -3.88
C VAL A 9 -2.46 5.95 -4.77
N ILE A 10 -2.20 5.51 -6.00
CA ILE A 10 -3.24 5.13 -6.97
C ILE A 10 -3.16 3.61 -7.17
N ARG A 11 -4.31 2.93 -7.12
CA ARG A 11 -4.42 1.47 -7.28
C ARG A 11 -5.43 1.17 -8.37
N THR A 12 -5.03 0.37 -9.35
CA THR A 12 -5.88 -0.08 -10.45
C THR A 12 -5.54 -1.51 -10.81
N CYS A 13 -6.49 -2.24 -11.39
CA CYS A 13 -6.19 -3.49 -12.06
C CYS A 13 -5.60 -3.17 -13.43
N GLY A 14 -4.60 -3.95 -13.83
CA GLY A 14 -3.93 -3.78 -15.12
C GLY A 14 -3.21 -5.06 -15.49
N TYR A 15 -2.78 -5.14 -16.74
CA TYR A 15 -1.94 -6.22 -17.24
C TYR A 15 -0.53 -5.68 -17.43
N ASP A 16 0.46 -6.35 -16.87
CA ASP A 16 1.88 -6.03 -17.02
C ASP A 16 2.63 -7.34 -17.25
N ASP A 17 3.00 -7.62 -18.51
CA ASP A 17 3.82 -8.80 -18.89
C ASP A 17 5.32 -8.52 -18.83
N SER A 18 5.69 -7.31 -18.43
CA SER A 18 7.07 -6.92 -18.40
C SER A 18 7.80 -7.69 -17.32
N GLN A 19 9.13 -7.58 -17.37
CA GLN A 19 9.99 -7.99 -16.27
C GLN A 19 9.54 -7.40 -14.90
N TYR A 20 8.71 -6.35 -14.86
CA TYR A 20 8.16 -5.73 -13.66
C TYR A 20 6.98 -6.45 -12.98
N ALA A 21 6.57 -7.60 -13.48
CA ALA A 21 5.62 -8.47 -12.77
C ALA A 21 6.06 -8.75 -11.32
N ASN A 22 5.13 -8.60 -10.37
CA ASN A 22 5.35 -8.79 -8.93
C ASN A 22 6.50 -7.96 -8.31
N ARG A 23 6.89 -6.84 -8.91
CA ARG A 23 7.91 -5.96 -8.33
C ARG A 23 7.51 -4.49 -8.40
N CYS A 24 8.09 -3.73 -7.47
CA CYS A 24 8.05 -2.28 -7.49
C CYS A 24 9.27 -1.73 -8.23
N TYR A 25 9.07 -0.67 -8.98
CA TYR A 25 10.14 -0.01 -9.70
C TYR A 25 9.84 1.47 -9.85
N GLN A 26 10.89 2.26 -10.01
CA GLN A 26 10.75 3.70 -10.17
C GLN A 26 10.63 4.07 -11.64
N ARG A 27 9.60 4.83 -11.97
CA ARG A 27 9.47 5.49 -13.28
C ARG A 27 9.98 6.92 -13.11
N SER A 28 11.05 7.25 -13.82
CA SER A 28 11.49 8.63 -14.00
C SER A 28 10.69 9.26 -15.13
N GLY A 29 10.14 10.47 -14.93
CA GLY A 29 9.35 11.17 -15.94
C GLY A 29 8.98 12.60 -15.55
N PHE A 30 8.37 13.35 -16.47
CA PHE A 30 7.85 14.70 -16.22
C PHE A 30 6.71 14.62 -15.18
N GLY A 31 7.00 15.02 -13.94
CA GLY A 31 6.04 14.96 -12.82
C GLY A 31 6.61 14.45 -11.49
N GLY A 32 7.89 14.06 -11.45
CA GLY A 32 8.58 13.65 -10.22
C GLY A 32 8.82 12.14 -10.13
N ARG A 33 9.47 11.72 -9.04
CA ARG A 33 9.82 10.31 -8.80
C ARG A 33 8.56 9.54 -8.39
N GLN A 34 8.10 8.64 -9.25
CA GLN A 34 6.96 7.76 -8.97
C GLN A 34 7.44 6.33 -8.82
N GLU A 35 6.91 5.64 -7.80
CA GLU A 35 7.09 4.21 -7.60
C GLU A 35 5.84 3.47 -8.08
N VAL A 36 6.03 2.51 -8.98
CA VAL A 36 4.97 1.71 -9.57
C VAL A 36 5.20 0.26 -9.17
N CYS A 37 4.17 -0.38 -8.61
CA CYS A 37 4.20 -1.79 -8.23
C CYS A 37 3.17 -2.57 -9.04
N ALA A 38 3.58 -3.73 -9.56
CA ALA A 38 2.67 -4.69 -10.18
C ALA A 38 2.55 -5.94 -9.31
N CYS A 39 1.39 -6.60 -9.34
CA CYS A 39 1.14 -7.86 -8.67
C CYS A 39 0.07 -8.67 -9.43
N GLN A 40 0.08 -10.00 -9.29
CA GLN A 40 -0.71 -10.92 -10.14
C GLN A 40 -1.94 -11.53 -9.47
N GLU A 41 -2.04 -11.48 -8.15
CA GLU A 41 -3.12 -12.13 -7.41
C GLU A 41 -4.31 -11.19 -7.14
N ASP A 42 -5.49 -11.76 -6.97
CA ASP A 42 -6.69 -10.98 -6.68
C ASP A 42 -6.54 -10.20 -5.35
N GLY A 43 -6.63 -8.87 -5.44
CA GLY A 43 -6.52 -8.00 -4.27
C GLY A 43 -5.11 -7.86 -3.71
N CYS A 44 -4.07 -8.26 -4.44
CA CYS A 44 -2.67 -8.10 -4.02
C CYS A 44 -2.26 -6.64 -3.78
N ASN A 45 -2.94 -5.68 -4.42
CA ASN A 45 -2.67 -4.25 -4.26
C ASN A 45 -3.45 -3.59 -3.10
N ARG A 46 -4.03 -4.36 -2.16
CA ARG A 46 -4.78 -3.81 -1.00
C ARG A 46 -3.91 -2.97 -0.05
N SER A 47 -4.56 -2.19 0.82
CA SER A 47 -3.88 -1.41 1.87
C SER A 47 -3.63 -2.26 3.12
N SER A 48 -2.40 -2.25 3.64
CA SER A 48 -2.03 -2.94 4.89
C SER A 48 -2.47 -2.19 6.16
N ALA A 49 -2.90 -0.93 6.04
CA ALA A 49 -3.22 -0.08 7.19
C ALA A 49 -4.30 -0.70 8.09
N ILE A 50 -5.32 -1.34 7.50
CA ILE A 50 -6.43 -1.94 8.26
C ILE A 50 -5.93 -3.09 9.14
N VAL A 51 -5.08 -3.96 8.62
CA VAL A 51 -4.53 -5.11 9.35
C VAL A 51 -3.63 -4.63 10.49
N ALA A 52 -2.76 -3.64 10.23
CA ALA A 52 -1.91 -3.05 11.24
C ALA A 52 -2.73 -2.42 12.39
N SER A 53 -3.75 -1.62 12.06
CA SER A 53 -4.64 -1.03 13.07
C SER A 53 -5.39 -2.09 13.89
N ALA A 54 -5.91 -3.13 13.24
CA ALA A 54 -6.59 -4.22 13.93
C ALA A 54 -5.65 -4.97 14.90
N SER A 55 -4.42 -5.27 14.47
CA SER A 55 -3.43 -5.95 15.31
C SER A 55 -3.05 -5.14 16.55
N LEU A 56 -2.94 -3.82 16.43
CA LEU A 56 -2.71 -2.90 17.55
C LEU A 56 -3.85 -2.95 18.58
N VAL A 57 -5.10 -2.87 18.11
CA VAL A 57 -6.28 -2.92 19.00
C VAL A 57 -6.36 -4.26 19.72
N VAL A 58 -6.16 -5.37 19.00
CA VAL A 58 -6.15 -6.71 19.61
C VAL A 58 -5.03 -6.84 20.63
N GLY A 59 -3.83 -6.36 20.32
CA GLY A 59 -2.70 -6.36 21.27
C GLY A 59 -3.00 -5.58 22.54
N LEU A 60 -3.61 -4.39 22.43
CA LEU A 60 -4.06 -3.59 23.57
C LEU A 60 -5.12 -4.32 24.41
N LEU A 61 -6.09 -4.97 23.78
CA LEU A 61 -7.12 -5.75 24.48
C LEU A 61 -6.53 -6.95 25.23
N VAL A 62 -5.56 -7.64 24.62
CA VAL A 62 -4.83 -8.74 25.27
C VAL A 62 -4.07 -8.24 26.48
N LEU A 63 -3.33 -7.13 26.36
CA LEU A 63 -2.61 -6.53 27.48
C LEU A 63 -3.55 -6.11 28.62
N LEU A 64 -4.69 -5.48 28.31
CA LEU A 64 -5.70 -5.13 29.30
C LEU A 64 -6.27 -6.35 30.03
N LYS A 65 -6.46 -7.47 29.32
CA LYS A 65 -6.91 -8.73 29.92
C LYS A 65 -5.85 -9.46 30.73
N MET A 66 -4.56 -9.26 30.44
CA MET A 66 -3.45 -9.86 31.19
C MET A 66 -3.13 -9.09 32.48
N ASN A 67 -3.55 -7.82 32.56
CA ASN A 67 -3.34 -6.94 33.70
C ASN A 67 -4.52 -6.90 34.69
N ILE A 68 -5.55 -7.71 34.44
CA ILE A 68 -6.68 -8.05 35.32
C ILE A 68 -6.49 -9.51 35.75
#